data_AF-A0A965J8C9-F1
#
_entry.id   AF-A0A965J8C9-F1
#
_cell.length_a   1.000
_cell.length_b   1.000
_cell.length_c   1.000
_cell.angle_alpha   90.00
_cell.angle_beta   90.00
_cell.angle_gamma   90.00
#
_symmetry.space_group_name_H-M   'P 1'
#
loop_
_entity.id
_entity.type
_entity.pdbx_description
1 polymer ?
#
loop_
_entity_poly.entity_id
_entity_poly.type
_entity_poly.pdbx_seq_one_letter_code
_entity_poly.pdbx_strand_id
1 'polypeptide(L)'
;MGLTKREIEDFKNILIDMRNQLTRQVKGFSEDARELEGVKGASQHQAEGAGDSTTQNVLLEVASKEVDVVKLIDRALNKIEEGTYGVCDLTQKPIPKPR
;
A
#
# COMPACT_ATOMS: atom_id res chain seq x y z
N MET A 1 -20.66 -5.81 20.66
CA MET A 1 -19.39 -6.47 21.00
C MET A 1 -18.25 -5.65 20.39
N GLY A 2 -17.36 -5.09 21.22
CA GLY A 2 -16.12 -4.49 20.74
C GLY A 2 -15.13 -5.57 20.30
N LEU A 3 -14.06 -5.20 19.58
CA LEU A 3 -12.98 -6.13 19.26
C LEU A 3 -12.33 -6.63 20.56
N THR A 4 -12.01 -7.92 20.60
CA THR A 4 -11.25 -8.49 21.73
C THR A 4 -9.76 -8.18 21.58
N LYS A 5 -9.01 -8.11 22.68
CA LYS A 5 -7.56 -7.85 22.64
C LYS A 5 -6.79 -8.87 21.79
N ARG A 6 -7.24 -10.14 21.77
CA ARG A 6 -6.66 -11.19 20.91
C ARG A 6 -6.84 -10.88 19.43
N GLU A 7 -8.06 -10.51 19.03
CA GLU A 7 -8.31 -10.16 17.62
C GLU A 7 -7.53 -8.93 17.17
N ILE A 8 -7.37 -7.95 18.05
CA ILE A 8 -6.55 -6.76 17.78
C ILE A 8 -5.09 -7.15 17.51
N GLU A 9 -4.56 -8.12 18.25
CA GLU A 9 -3.20 -8.64 18.05
C GLU A 9 -3.06 -9.41 16.73
N ASP A 10 -4.06 -10.22 16.37
CA ASP A 10 -4.12 -10.86 15.04
C ASP A 10 -4.14 -9.82 13.91
N PHE A 11 -5.00 -8.79 14.01
CA PHE A 11 -5.04 -7.70 13.03
C PHE A 11 -3.73 -6.91 12.98
N LYS A 12 -3.08 -6.66 14.11
CA LYS A 12 -1.76 -6.01 14.16
C LYS A 12 -0.73 -6.78 13.35
N ASN A 13 -0.67 -8.10 13.52
CA ASN A 13 0.26 -8.94 12.76
C ASN A 13 -0.04 -8.90 11.26
N ILE A 14 -1.31 -8.98 10.86
CA ILE A 14 -1.74 -8.88 9.46
C ILE A 14 -1.34 -7.53 8.85
N LEU A 15 -1.58 -6.43 9.58
CA LEU A 15 -1.23 -5.08 9.13
C LEU A 15 0.28 -4.90 8.95
N ILE A 16 1.09 -5.44 9.87
CA ILE A 16 2.56 -5.40 9.77
C ILE A 16 3.03 -6.19 8.53
N ASP A 17 2.45 -7.36 8.29
CA ASP A 17 2.80 -8.18 7.13
C ASP A 17 2.44 -7.48 5.81
N MET A 18 1.23 -6.92 5.72
CA MET A 18 0.78 -6.11 4.58
C MET A 18 1.73 -4.93 4.31
N ARG A 19 2.13 -4.19 5.35
CA ARG A 19 3.09 -3.08 5.21
C ARG A 19 4.41 -3.56 4.62
N ASN A 20 4.93 -4.68 5.12
CA ASN A 20 6.18 -5.25 4.63
C ASN A 20 6.05 -5.73 3.17
N GLN A 21 4.91 -6.31 2.80
CA GLN A 21 4.64 -6.74 1.43
C GLN A 21 4.60 -5.55 0.47
N LEU A 22 3.83 -4.50 0.79
CA LEU A 22 3.75 -3.28 -0.02
C LEU A 22 5.12 -2.61 -0.15
N THR A 23 5.89 -2.53 0.94
CA THR A 23 7.25 -1.98 0.91
C THR A 23 8.16 -2.78 -0.02
N ARG A 24 8.04 -4.11 -0.02
CA ARG A 24 8.79 -4.98 -0.94
C ARG A 24 8.34 -4.81 -2.38
N GLN A 25 7.04 -4.66 -2.64
CA GLN A 25 6.51 -4.40 -3.99
C GLN A 25 7.06 -3.10 -4.55
N VAL A 26 6.98 -2.00 -3.79
CA VAL A 26 7.51 -0.69 -4.20
C VAL A 26 9.02 -0.75 -4.47
N LYS A 27 9.79 -1.46 -3.64
CA LYS A 27 11.23 -1.68 -3.89
C LYS A 27 11.48 -2.52 -5.13
N GLY A 28 10.75 -3.63 -5.31
CA GLY A 28 10.85 -4.49 -6.49
C GLY A 28 10.59 -3.71 -7.79
N PHE A 29 9.53 -2.90 -7.84
CA PHE A 29 9.27 -2.03 -8.99
C PHE A 29 10.43 -1.07 -9.30
N SER A 30 11.11 -0.54 -8.28
CA SER A 30 12.28 0.33 -8.47
C SER A 30 13.52 -0.42 -8.98
N GLU A 31 13.70 -1.67 -8.55
CA GLU A 31 14.81 -2.53 -9.00
C GLU A 31 14.58 -3.03 -10.43
N ASP A 32 13.37 -3.51 -10.75
CA ASP A 32 12.96 -3.88 -12.11
C ASP A 32 13.05 -2.69 -13.08
N ALA A 33 12.63 -1.49 -12.66
CA ALA A 33 12.78 -0.28 -13.47
C ALA A 33 14.26 0.01 -13.76
N ARG A 34 15.14 -0.14 -12.75
CA ARG A 34 16.59 0.10 -12.90
C ARG A 34 17.27 -0.96 -13.78
N GLU A 35 16.83 -2.21 -13.72
CA GLU A 35 17.33 -3.28 -14.61
C GLU A 35 16.88 -3.06 -16.06
N LEU A 36 15.64 -2.60 -16.26
CA LEU A 36 15.12 -2.17 -17.56
C LEU A 36 15.90 -0.97 -18.12
N GLU A 37 16.31 -0.02 -17.28
CA GLU A 37 17.19 1.10 -17.67
C GLU A 37 18.60 0.63 -18.05
N GLY A 38 19.12 -0.41 -17.41
CA GLY A 38 20.39 -1.06 -17.79
C GLY A 38 20.36 -1.71 -19.17
N VAL A 39 19.19 -2.25 -19.57
CA VAL A 39 18.96 -2.80 -20.93
C VAL A 39 18.67 -1.71 -21.96
N LYS A 40 18.09 -0.56 -21.56
CA LYS A 40 17.83 0.60 -22.45
C LYS A 40 19.08 1.40 -22.84
N GLY A 41 20.27 1.03 -22.35
CA GLY A 41 21.55 1.55 -22.85
C GLY A 41 21.88 1.10 -24.28
N ALA A 42 21.18 0.09 -24.81
CA ALA A 42 21.31 -0.34 -26.19
C ALA A 42 19.95 -0.36 -26.89
N SER A 43 19.69 0.68 -27.69
CA SER A 43 18.74 0.63 -28.82
C SER A 43 17.25 0.56 -28.46
N GLN A 44 16.53 1.69 -28.50
CA GLN A 44 15.45 1.86 -29.48
C GLN A 44 14.97 3.32 -29.51
N HIS A 45 15.24 3.95 -30.64
CA HIS A 45 14.45 4.98 -31.32
C HIS A 45 13.20 5.54 -30.62
N GLN A 46 13.17 6.86 -30.45
CA GLN A 46 11.94 7.65 -30.48
C GLN A 46 11.18 7.36 -31.79
N ALA A 47 10.18 6.48 -31.75
CA ALA A 47 9.05 6.49 -32.67
C ALA A 47 8.05 5.46 -32.16
N GLU A 48 6.77 5.85 -32.16
CA GLU A 48 5.59 4.99 -31.94
C GLU A 48 5.20 4.73 -30.48
N GLY A 49 4.14 5.41 -30.03
CA GLY A 49 3.31 4.92 -28.93
C GLY A 49 2.71 6.00 -28.05
N ALA A 50 1.46 6.38 -28.31
CA ALA A 50 0.60 7.09 -27.36
C ALA A 50 0.28 6.27 -26.07
N GLY A 51 1.06 5.21 -25.78
CA GLY A 51 0.87 4.24 -24.69
C GLY A 51 1.98 4.22 -23.63
N ASP A 52 3.17 4.75 -23.91
CA ASP A 52 4.28 4.74 -22.93
C ASP A 52 4.00 5.74 -21.78
N SER A 53 3.50 6.93 -22.11
CA SER A 53 3.04 7.94 -21.14
C SER A 53 1.85 7.45 -20.32
N THR A 54 0.93 6.69 -20.93
CA THR A 54 -0.22 6.10 -20.24
C THR A 54 0.22 5.03 -19.26
N THR A 55 1.16 4.17 -19.66
CA THR A 55 1.74 3.12 -18.79
C THR A 55 2.46 3.75 -17.61
N GLN A 56 3.25 4.81 -17.84
CA GLN A 56 3.91 5.56 -16.78
C GLN A 56 2.90 6.20 -15.81
N ASN A 57 1.83 6.82 -16.32
CA ASN A 57 0.78 7.41 -15.47
C ASN A 57 0.04 6.34 -14.64
N VAL A 58 -0.24 5.17 -15.23
CA VAL A 58 -0.85 4.04 -14.50
C VAL A 58 0.07 3.56 -13.39
N LEU A 59 1.37 3.40 -13.67
CA LEU A 59 2.34 2.97 -12.67
C LEU A 59 2.49 3.99 -11.54
N LEU A 60 2.51 5.28 -11.87
CA LEU A 60 2.53 6.37 -10.89
C LEU A 60 1.26 6.40 -10.03
N GLU A 61 0.10 6.17 -10.62
CA GLU A 61 -1.17 6.09 -9.88
C GLU A 61 -1.19 4.88 -8.94
N VAL A 62 -0.71 3.72 -9.38
CA VAL A 62 -0.58 2.51 -8.56
C VAL A 62 0.37 2.76 -7.40
N ALA A 63 1.57 3.28 -7.66
CA ALA A 63 2.55 3.60 -6.62
C ALA A 63 2.00 4.61 -5.60
N SER A 64 1.27 5.64 -6.07
CA SER A 64 0.64 6.63 -5.19
C SER A 64 -0.40 5.97 -4.28
N LYS A 65 -1.26 5.10 -4.84
CA LYS A 65 -2.24 4.33 -4.07
C LYS A 65 -1.57 3.42 -3.04
N GLU A 66 -0.49 2.73 -3.39
CA GLU A 66 0.26 1.88 -2.46
C GLU A 66 0.84 2.69 -1.29
N VAL A 67 1.40 3.87 -1.55
CA VAL A 67 1.88 4.78 -0.49
C VAL A 67 0.74 5.23 0.43
N ASP A 68 -0.42 5.56 -0.13
CA ASP A 68 -1.58 5.93 0.69
C ASP A 68 -2.10 4.76 1.53
N VAL A 69 -2.09 3.54 0.98
CA VAL A 69 -2.43 2.32 1.73
C VAL A 69 -1.46 2.10 2.90
N VAL A 70 -0.14 2.28 2.69
CA VAL A 70 0.85 2.18 3.77
C VAL A 70 0.55 3.18 4.88
N LYS A 71 0.25 4.45 4.55
CA LYS A 71 -0.14 5.46 5.55
C LYS A 71 -1.41 5.07 6.32
N LEU A 72 -2.39 4.46 5.64
CA LEU A 72 -3.61 3.97 6.28
C LEU A 72 -3.32 2.80 7.23
N ILE A 73 -2.39 1.91 6.87
CA ILE A 73 -1.93 0.81 7.72
C ILE A 73 -1.23 1.36 8.98
N ASP A 74 -0.32 2.32 8.84
CA ASP A 74 0.34 2.95 9.98
C ASP A 74 -0.68 3.66 10.90
N ARG A 75 -1.67 4.34 10.33
CA ARG A 75 -2.76 4.94 11.11
C ARG A 75 -3.58 3.87 11.84
N ALA A 76 -3.87 2.74 11.20
CA ALA A 76 -4.57 1.62 11.81
C ALA A 76 -3.78 1.03 12.98
N LEU A 77 -2.47 0.84 12.82
CA LEU A 77 -1.56 0.39 13.88
C LEU A 77 -1.55 1.38 15.05
N ASN A 78 -1.47 2.68 14.79
CA ASN A 78 -1.48 3.69 15.84
C ASN A 78 -2.80 3.65 16.65
N LYS A 79 -3.94 3.50 15.97
CA LYS A 79 -5.25 3.31 16.63
C LYS A 79 -5.32 2.04 17.47
N ILE A 80 -4.59 0.98 17.09
CA ILE A 80 -4.45 -0.24 17.89
C ILE A 80 -3.71 0.07 19.19
N GLU A 81 -2.62 0.82 19.12
CA GLU A 81 -1.84 1.23 20.31
C GLU A 81 -2.61 2.17 21.23
N GLU A 82 -3.39 3.10 20.66
CA GLU A 82 -4.28 3.99 21.41
C GLU A 82 -5.54 3.28 21.94
N GLY A 83 -5.81 2.05 21.53
CA GLY A 83 -7.00 1.29 21.92
C GLY A 83 -8.31 1.79 21.29
N THR A 84 -8.24 2.61 20.25
CA THR A 84 -9.39 3.16 19.49
C THR A 84 -9.65 2.40 18.18
N TYR A 85 -8.93 1.30 17.96
CA TYR A 85 -9.10 0.47 16.77
C TYR A 85 -10.50 -0.15 16.70
N GLY A 86 -11.10 -0.06 15.50
CA GLY A 86 -12.50 -0.44 15.31
C GLY A 86 -13.51 0.62 15.77
N VAL A 87 -13.09 1.87 16.00
CA VAL A 87 -13.99 3.02 16.20
C VAL A 87 -13.89 3.97 15.01
N CYS A 88 -15.03 4.39 14.47
CA CYS A 88 -15.11 5.35 13.38
C CYS A 88 -14.72 6.75 13.87
N ASP A 89 -13.75 7.42 13.22
CA ASP A 89 -13.32 8.77 13.63
C ASP A 89 -14.40 9.84 13.45
N LEU A 90 -15.31 9.65 12.48
CA LEU A 90 -16.38 10.61 12.19
C LEU A 90 -17.58 10.48 13.12
N THR A 91 -17.96 9.24 13.45
CA THR A 91 -19.19 8.98 14.20
C THR A 91 -18.93 8.54 15.63
N GLN A 92 -17.68 8.26 15.98
CA GLN A 92 -17.27 7.61 17.24
C GLN A 92 -17.99 6.30 17.55
N LYS A 93 -18.67 5.72 16.55
CA LYS A 93 -19.37 4.44 16.68
C LYS A 93 -18.40 3.29 16.42
N PRO A 94 -18.57 2.14 17.09
CA PRO A 94 -17.81 0.95 16.76
C PRO A 94 -18.12 0.52 15.32
N ILE A 95 -17.07 0.23 14.56
CA ILE A 95 -17.14 -0.30 13.20
C ILE A 95 -17.71 -1.72 13.31
N PRO A 96 -18.87 -2.00 12.71
CA PRO A 96 -19.43 -3.34 12.72
C PRO A 96 -18.48 -4.28 11.98
N LYS A 97 -18.15 -5.43 12.60
CA LYS A 97 -17.41 -6.47 11.89
C LYS A 97 -18.26 -6.97 10.72
N PRO A 98 -17.71 -7.03 9.48
CA PRO A 98 -18.37 -7.80 8.43
C PRO A 98 -18.50 -9.24 8.95
N ARG A 99 -19.72 -9.78 8.84
CA ARG A 99 -20.04 -11.16 9.27
C ARG A 99 -19.45 -12.17 8.31
#